data_AF-A0A2R7Y7H3-F1
#
_entry.id   AF-A0A2R7Y7H3-F1
#
_cell.length_a   1.000
_cell.length_b   1.000
_cell.length_c   1.000
_cell.angle_alpha   90.00
_cell.angle_beta   90.00
_cell.angle_gamma   90.00
#
_symmetry.space_group_name_H-M   'P 1'
#
loop_
_entity.id
_entity.type
_entity.pdbx_description
1 polymer ?
#
loop_
_entity_poly.entity_id
_entity_poly.type
_entity_poly.pdbx_seq_one_letter_code
_entity_poly.pdbx_strand_id
1 'polypeptide(L)'
;MSTQVLRALLEAVDLAVYSYIKPAAPHRYSLKFKDLHSIVASITTSLRTYLKAMDEGYEVASGRYGFTEVSIGTLIKDAIQENAYAMRGQSNPLMHMVLIPASMAASYTLKLKNFLATDAYLNAFKSIIMNANPQETHKVYDALRNSPNDLRRAVELSGLTPGRIVVENITLDEFIRILSKHHKHLELISLKHNLIVEASNTFLKKYTDTGDLNLATVVTYKYIAEAFHDIKFTPELRSREDFKKLLELDSELHSKGVDLSFVIPYLTEAVFISLLSLYSKR
;
A
#
# COMPACT_ATOMS: atom_id res chain seq x y z
N MET A 1 -20.28 -3.05 6.93
CA MET A 1 -19.24 -2.02 6.72
C MET A 1 -17.90 -2.67 6.40
N SER A 2 -17.39 -3.58 7.24
CA SER A 2 -16.17 -4.38 6.98
C SER A 2 -16.20 -5.12 5.62
N THR A 3 -17.36 -5.64 5.20
CA THR A 3 -17.51 -6.33 3.90
C THR A 3 -17.21 -5.44 2.69
N GLN A 4 -17.59 -4.15 2.74
CA GLN A 4 -17.32 -3.21 1.64
C GLN A 4 -15.84 -2.84 1.57
N VAL A 5 -15.22 -2.61 2.73
CA VAL A 5 -13.78 -2.31 2.84
C VAL A 5 -12.96 -3.51 2.36
N LEU A 6 -13.30 -4.72 2.82
CA LEU A 6 -12.63 -5.94 2.37
C LEU A 6 -12.78 -6.17 0.87
N ARG A 7 -14.00 -6.02 0.33
CA ARG A 7 -14.25 -6.15 -1.11
C ARG A 7 -13.39 -5.18 -1.92
N ALA A 8 -13.38 -3.90 -1.54
CA ALA A 8 -12.58 -2.89 -2.23
C ALA A 8 -11.08 -3.18 -2.13
N LEU A 9 -10.59 -3.65 -0.98
CA LEU A 9 -9.19 -4.04 -0.81
C LEU A 9 -8.81 -5.20 -1.75
N LEU A 10 -9.60 -6.27 -1.77
CA LEU A 10 -9.33 -7.44 -2.62
C LEU A 10 -9.35 -7.10 -4.10
N GLU A 11 -10.31 -6.28 -4.53
CA GLU A 11 -10.41 -5.84 -5.92
C GLU A 11 -9.30 -4.86 -6.30
N ALA A 12 -8.86 -4.00 -5.37
CA ALA A 12 -7.72 -3.13 -5.60
C ALA A 12 -6.41 -3.91 -5.78
N VAL A 13 -6.22 -4.98 -5.00
CA VAL A 13 -5.06 -5.88 -5.13
C VAL A 13 -5.09 -6.57 -6.49
N ASP A 14 -6.25 -7.11 -6.88
CA ASP A 14 -6.43 -7.76 -8.18
C ASP A 14 -6.11 -6.78 -9.33
N LEU A 15 -6.68 -5.58 -9.31
CA LEU A 15 -6.42 -4.55 -10.32
C LEU A 15 -4.96 -4.11 -10.33
N ALA A 16 -4.34 -3.86 -9.17
CA ALA A 16 -2.95 -3.44 -9.09
C ALA A 16 -2.01 -4.51 -9.65
N VAL A 17 -2.26 -5.79 -9.38
CA VAL A 17 -1.39 -6.90 -9.83
C VAL A 17 -1.70 -7.33 -11.27
N TYR A 18 -2.96 -7.50 -11.64
CA TYR A 18 -3.38 -8.12 -12.91
C TYR A 18 -3.87 -7.16 -13.99
N SER A 19 -3.78 -5.85 -13.78
CA SER A 19 -4.02 -4.88 -14.83
C SER A 19 -3.07 -5.04 -16.02
N TYR A 20 -3.33 -4.26 -17.07
CA TYR A 20 -2.49 -4.16 -18.27
C TYR A 20 -1.04 -3.75 -17.95
N ILE A 21 -0.23 -3.64 -19.00
CA ILE A 21 1.21 -3.44 -18.91
C ILE A 21 1.51 -2.20 -18.07
N LYS A 22 2.24 -2.42 -16.99
CA LYS A 22 2.81 -1.40 -16.10
C LYS A 22 4.32 -1.56 -16.18
N PRO A 23 5.01 -0.81 -17.06
CA PRO A 23 6.41 -1.07 -17.37
C PRO A 23 7.30 -1.10 -16.13
N ALA A 24 8.15 -2.13 -16.00
CA ALA A 24 9.03 -2.44 -14.89
C ALA A 24 8.34 -2.80 -13.55
N ALA A 25 7.04 -3.07 -13.54
CA ALA A 25 6.29 -3.52 -12.36
C ALA A 25 5.54 -4.83 -12.62
N PRO A 26 5.08 -5.55 -11.58
CA PRO A 26 4.20 -6.70 -11.75
C PRO A 26 2.93 -6.38 -12.57
N HIS A 27 2.69 -7.15 -13.64
CA HIS A 27 1.48 -7.06 -14.46
C HIS A 27 1.19 -8.39 -15.17
N ARG A 28 -0.04 -8.55 -15.68
CA ARG A 28 -0.54 -9.81 -16.30
C ARG A 28 0.35 -10.41 -17.39
N TYR A 29 1.06 -9.55 -18.12
CA TYR A 29 1.88 -9.92 -19.28
C TYR A 29 3.38 -9.89 -18.99
N SER A 30 3.80 -9.69 -17.74
CA SER A 30 5.21 -9.50 -17.43
C SER A 30 5.99 -10.81 -17.62
N LEU A 31 7.15 -10.71 -18.26
CA LEU A 31 8.06 -11.84 -18.43
C LEU A 31 9.03 -12.01 -17.25
N LYS A 32 9.16 -10.97 -16.42
CA LYS A 32 10.09 -10.91 -15.28
C LYS A 32 9.43 -11.36 -13.97
N PHE A 33 8.28 -10.81 -13.64
CA PHE A 33 7.46 -11.18 -12.48
C PHE A 33 6.52 -12.33 -12.86
N LYS A 34 7.03 -13.56 -12.77
CA LYS A 34 6.28 -14.77 -13.15
C LYS A 34 5.31 -15.26 -12.08
N ASP A 35 5.59 -14.94 -10.82
CA ASP A 35 4.76 -15.34 -9.69
C ASP A 35 3.93 -14.16 -9.17
N LEU A 36 2.92 -13.77 -9.93
CA LEU A 36 1.96 -12.74 -9.49
C LEU A 36 1.08 -13.23 -8.34
N HIS A 37 0.87 -14.55 -8.24
CA HIS A 37 0.09 -15.14 -7.17
C HIS A 37 0.69 -14.84 -5.80
N SER A 38 2.02 -14.88 -5.67
CA SER A 38 2.73 -14.52 -4.44
C SER A 38 2.38 -13.12 -3.92
N ILE A 39 2.18 -12.14 -4.81
CA ILE A 39 1.84 -10.76 -4.42
C ILE A 39 0.41 -10.67 -3.90
N VAL A 40 -0.52 -11.38 -4.55
CA VAL A 40 -1.91 -11.48 -4.08
C VAL A 40 -1.97 -12.26 -2.77
N ALA A 41 -1.19 -13.34 -2.67
CA ALA A 41 -1.04 -14.16 -1.48
C ALA A 41 -0.55 -13.34 -0.28
N SER A 42 0.29 -12.31 -0.49
CA SER A 42 0.65 -11.36 0.56
C SER A 42 -0.56 -10.78 1.30
N ILE A 43 -1.71 -10.63 0.65
CA ILE A 43 -2.93 -10.14 1.29
C ILE A 43 -3.83 -11.28 1.72
N THR A 44 -4.04 -12.28 0.85
CA THR A 44 -5.01 -13.35 1.13
C THR A 44 -4.59 -14.26 2.29
N THR A 45 -3.29 -14.42 2.56
CA THR A 45 -2.80 -15.20 3.71
C THR A 45 -3.04 -14.50 5.05
N SER A 46 -3.19 -13.18 5.03
CA SER A 46 -3.28 -12.33 6.23
C SER A 46 -4.67 -11.66 6.36
N LEU A 47 -5.70 -12.20 5.69
CA LEU A 47 -7.05 -11.60 5.63
C LEU A 47 -7.67 -11.37 7.01
N ARG A 48 -7.46 -12.32 7.93
CA ARG A 48 -7.96 -12.19 9.29
C ARG A 48 -7.35 -10.96 9.98
N THR A 49 -6.08 -10.69 9.73
CA THR A 49 -5.38 -9.52 10.29
C THR A 49 -5.87 -8.23 9.65
N TYR A 50 -6.13 -8.22 8.34
CA TYR A 50 -6.80 -7.11 7.67
C TYR A 50 -8.21 -6.84 8.22
N LEU A 51 -9.00 -7.88 8.47
CA LEU A 51 -10.33 -7.74 9.09
C LEU A 51 -10.24 -7.14 10.49
N LYS A 52 -9.31 -7.60 11.33
CA LYS A 52 -9.06 -6.99 12.64
C LYS A 52 -8.69 -5.50 12.52
N ALA A 53 -7.84 -5.13 11.57
CA ALA A 53 -7.49 -3.73 11.33
C ALA A 53 -8.70 -2.88 10.95
N MET A 54 -9.61 -3.42 10.13
CA MET A 54 -10.87 -2.75 9.78
C MET A 54 -11.79 -2.61 11.00
N ASP A 55 -11.89 -3.64 11.83
CA ASP A 55 -12.67 -3.62 13.07
C ASP A 55 -12.10 -2.57 14.05
N GLU A 56 -10.77 -2.50 14.22
CA GLU A 56 -10.17 -1.47 15.08
C GLU A 56 -10.47 -0.05 14.58
N GLY A 57 -10.37 0.19 13.27
CA GLY A 57 -10.75 1.49 12.69
C GLY A 57 -12.22 1.84 12.96
N TYR A 58 -13.12 0.86 12.90
CA TYR A 58 -14.53 1.04 13.24
C TYR A 58 -14.72 1.42 14.71
N GLU A 59 -14.01 0.75 15.62
CA GLU A 59 -14.17 0.96 17.06
C GLU A 59 -13.61 2.29 17.53
N VAL A 60 -12.50 2.75 16.94
CA VAL A 60 -11.98 4.12 17.17
C VAL A 60 -13.00 5.16 16.71
N ALA A 61 -13.60 4.98 15.53
CA ALA A 61 -14.65 5.89 15.04
C ALA A 61 -15.94 5.83 15.88
N SER A 62 -16.17 4.72 16.58
CA SER A 62 -17.30 4.56 17.51
C SER A 62 -17.01 5.10 18.90
N GLY A 63 -15.80 5.62 19.15
CA GLY A 63 -15.40 6.20 20.43
C GLY A 63 -15.15 5.17 21.54
N ARG A 64 -14.95 3.88 21.19
CA ARG A 64 -14.66 2.85 22.21
C ARG A 64 -13.25 2.98 22.78
N TYR A 65 -12.30 3.48 21.98
CA TYR A 65 -10.93 3.82 22.39
C TYR A 65 -10.30 4.80 21.39
N GLY A 66 -9.19 5.43 21.78
CA GLY A 66 -8.50 6.44 20.98
C GLY A 66 -7.44 5.88 20.02
N PHE A 67 -6.88 6.74 19.16
CA PHE A 67 -5.81 6.35 18.24
C PHE A 67 -4.52 5.86 18.93
N THR A 68 -4.30 6.20 20.21
CA THR A 68 -3.14 5.73 20.98
C THR A 68 -3.25 4.27 21.43
N GLU A 69 -4.46 3.71 21.37
CA GLU A 69 -4.80 2.37 21.84
C GLU A 69 -4.91 1.35 20.71
N VAL A 70 -4.79 1.79 19.45
CA VAL A 70 -4.80 0.89 18.28
C VAL A 70 -3.57 -0.01 18.26
N SER A 71 -3.76 -1.29 17.92
CA SER A 71 -2.70 -2.29 17.89
C SER A 71 -2.02 -2.34 16.52
N ILE A 72 -1.75 -1.18 15.91
CA ILE A 72 -1.29 -1.08 14.51
C ILE A 72 0.01 -1.84 14.26
N GLY A 73 0.96 -1.79 15.20
CA GLY A 73 2.24 -2.47 15.06
C GLY A 73 2.13 -3.98 15.20
N THR A 74 1.23 -4.43 16.08
CA THR A 74 0.84 -5.83 16.24
C THR A 74 0.21 -6.35 14.95
N LEU A 75 -0.74 -5.63 14.37
CA LEU A 75 -1.40 -6.00 13.12
C LEU A 75 -0.41 -6.08 11.94
N ILE A 76 0.51 -5.12 11.83
CA ILE A 76 1.56 -5.17 10.78
C ILE A 76 2.48 -6.37 11.01
N LYS A 77 2.97 -6.58 12.24
CA LYS A 77 3.82 -7.73 12.59
C LYS A 77 3.12 -9.06 12.28
N ASP A 78 1.89 -9.22 12.74
CA ASP A 78 1.11 -10.44 12.55
C ASP A 78 0.92 -10.72 11.05
N ALA A 79 0.60 -9.70 10.26
CA ALA A 79 0.41 -9.86 8.82
C ALA A 79 1.72 -10.29 8.11
N ILE A 80 2.87 -9.71 8.49
CA ILE A 80 4.19 -10.09 8.00
C ILE A 80 4.51 -11.55 8.35
N GLN A 81 4.22 -11.97 9.58
CA GLN A 81 4.50 -13.32 10.08
C GLN A 81 3.57 -14.38 9.47
N GLU A 82 2.27 -14.10 9.38
CA GLU A 82 1.27 -14.94 8.70
C GLU A 82 1.67 -15.16 7.24
N ASN A 83 2.09 -14.08 6.56
CA ASN A 83 2.55 -14.16 5.18
C ASN A 83 3.85 -14.97 5.03
N ALA A 84 4.86 -14.70 5.87
CA ALA A 84 6.11 -15.44 5.88
C ALA A 84 5.89 -16.94 6.14
N TYR A 85 5.00 -17.30 7.07
CA TYR A 85 4.67 -18.68 7.36
C TYR A 85 4.02 -19.38 6.15
N ALA A 86 3.01 -18.76 5.56
CA ALA A 86 2.26 -19.32 4.44
C ALA A 86 3.12 -19.44 3.16
N MET A 87 4.06 -18.51 2.94
CA MET A 87 4.90 -18.43 1.74
C MET A 87 6.34 -18.92 1.97
N ARG A 88 6.54 -19.84 2.92
CA ARG A 88 7.83 -20.54 3.16
C ARG A 88 9.02 -19.59 3.35
N GLY A 89 8.80 -18.53 4.13
CA GLY A 89 9.80 -17.53 4.49
C GLY A 89 9.81 -16.29 3.60
N GLN A 90 9.06 -16.26 2.48
CA GLN A 90 8.89 -15.04 1.69
C GLN A 90 7.84 -14.14 2.33
N SER A 91 8.12 -12.85 2.44
CA SER A 91 7.17 -11.87 2.95
C SER A 91 7.24 -10.59 2.12
N ASN A 92 6.13 -9.85 2.06
CA ASN A 92 6.09 -8.50 1.49
C ASN A 92 5.69 -7.48 2.57
N PRO A 93 6.63 -7.08 3.46
CA PRO A 93 6.31 -6.15 4.54
C PRO A 93 5.81 -4.81 4.07
N LEU A 94 6.27 -4.33 2.91
CA LEU A 94 5.83 -3.06 2.36
C LEU A 94 4.33 -3.05 2.05
N MET A 95 3.78 -4.15 1.51
CA MET A 95 2.32 -4.29 1.32
C MET A 95 1.56 -4.10 2.64
N HIS A 96 2.04 -4.70 3.73
CA HIS A 96 1.37 -4.63 5.03
C HIS A 96 1.52 -3.26 5.71
N MET A 97 2.70 -2.65 5.62
CA MET A 97 2.95 -1.31 6.15
C MET A 97 2.08 -0.25 5.48
N VAL A 98 1.72 -0.45 4.21
CA VAL A 98 0.81 0.44 3.47
C VAL A 98 -0.64 0.11 3.76
N LEU A 99 -1.05 -1.15 3.56
CA LEU A 99 -2.47 -1.49 3.44
C LEU A 99 -3.17 -1.73 4.77
N ILE A 100 -2.45 -2.09 5.84
CA ILE A 100 -3.05 -2.23 7.18
C ILE A 100 -3.54 -0.87 7.71
N PRO A 101 -2.69 0.19 7.79
CA PRO A 101 -3.18 1.52 8.19
C PRO A 101 -4.20 2.08 7.20
N ALA A 102 -4.07 1.82 5.89
CA ALA A 102 -5.07 2.19 4.91
C ALA A 102 -6.46 1.58 5.20
N SER A 103 -6.49 0.27 5.51
CA SER A 103 -7.73 -0.45 5.80
C SER A 103 -8.41 0.08 7.07
N MET A 104 -7.61 0.37 8.09
CA MET A 104 -8.07 0.96 9.35
C MET A 104 -8.62 2.38 9.14
N ALA A 105 -7.88 3.24 8.42
CA ALA A 105 -8.29 4.61 8.09
C ALA A 105 -9.57 4.66 7.24
N ALA A 106 -9.71 3.75 6.29
CA ALA A 106 -10.90 3.60 5.47
C ALA A 106 -12.11 3.19 6.31
N SER A 107 -11.96 2.19 7.19
CA SER A 107 -13.04 1.76 8.08
C SER A 107 -13.46 2.88 9.03
N TYR A 108 -12.50 3.57 9.64
CA TYR A 108 -12.75 4.74 10.48
C TYR A 108 -13.58 5.81 9.73
N THR A 109 -13.15 6.14 8.52
CA THR A 109 -13.77 7.19 7.70
C THR A 109 -15.20 6.85 7.30
N LEU A 110 -15.42 5.62 6.82
CA LEU A 110 -16.74 5.15 6.44
C LEU A 110 -17.69 5.11 7.63
N LYS A 111 -17.19 4.73 8.82
CA LYS A 111 -18.01 4.77 10.04
C LYS A 111 -18.42 6.21 10.40
N LEU A 112 -17.50 7.16 10.29
CA LEU A 112 -17.74 8.55 10.69
C LEU A 112 -18.62 9.32 9.70
N LYS A 113 -18.49 9.04 8.39
CA LYS A 113 -19.12 9.85 7.33
C LYS A 113 -20.16 9.11 6.49
N ASN A 114 -20.28 7.79 6.60
CA ASN A 114 -21.04 6.89 5.70
C ASN A 114 -20.58 6.88 4.23
N PHE A 115 -19.59 7.70 3.87
CA PHE A 115 -18.94 7.70 2.56
C PHE A 115 -17.44 7.94 2.71
N LEU A 116 -16.66 7.62 1.67
CA LEU A 116 -15.23 7.87 1.71
C LEU A 116 -14.92 9.33 1.36
N ALA A 117 -14.78 10.17 2.38
CA ALA A 117 -14.21 11.51 2.24
C ALA A 117 -12.68 11.42 2.29
N THR A 118 -11.99 11.78 1.20
CA THR A 118 -10.53 11.67 1.07
C THR A 118 -9.78 12.44 2.16
N ASP A 119 -10.25 13.62 2.56
CA ASP A 119 -9.63 14.41 3.62
C ASP A 119 -9.78 13.75 5.00
N ALA A 120 -10.93 13.16 5.27
CA ALA A 120 -11.16 12.42 6.51
C ALA A 120 -10.32 11.14 6.57
N TYR A 121 -10.20 10.44 5.44
CA TYR A 121 -9.31 9.29 5.29
C TYR A 121 -7.85 9.66 5.53
N LEU A 122 -7.37 10.72 4.88
CA LEU A 122 -6.00 11.20 5.01
C LEU A 122 -5.67 11.59 6.46
N ASN A 123 -6.59 12.29 7.13
CA ASN A 123 -6.43 12.65 8.53
C ASN A 123 -6.42 11.41 9.43
N ALA A 124 -7.33 10.46 9.21
CA ALA A 124 -7.37 9.21 9.96
C ALA A 124 -6.08 8.39 9.78
N PHE A 125 -5.59 8.25 8.54
CA PHE A 125 -4.34 7.56 8.24
C PHE A 125 -3.16 8.18 9.00
N LYS A 126 -3.00 9.51 8.91
CA LYS A 126 -1.97 10.25 9.64
C LYS A 126 -2.11 10.07 11.15
N SER A 127 -3.32 10.16 11.69
CA SER A 127 -3.57 9.96 13.11
C SER A 127 -3.19 8.55 13.58
N ILE A 128 -3.47 7.51 12.80
CA ILE A 128 -3.11 6.12 13.13
C ILE A 128 -1.60 5.95 13.25
N ILE A 129 -0.82 6.45 12.29
CA ILE A 129 0.64 6.25 12.31
C ILE A 129 1.37 7.22 13.25
N MET A 130 0.85 8.44 13.46
CA MET A 130 1.47 9.43 14.35
C MET A 130 1.18 9.19 15.83
N ASN A 131 0.04 8.60 16.17
CA ASN A 131 -0.33 8.34 17.57
C ASN A 131 -0.06 6.90 18.00
N ALA A 132 0.49 6.06 17.12
CA ALA A 132 0.92 4.72 17.46
C ALA A 132 1.90 4.76 18.64
N ASN A 133 1.59 4.02 19.70
CA ASN A 133 2.46 3.98 20.87
C ASN A 133 3.83 3.37 20.51
N PRO A 134 4.91 3.72 21.24
CA PRO A 134 6.26 3.24 20.92
C PRO A 134 6.42 1.71 20.98
N GLN A 135 5.56 1.01 21.74
CA GLN A 135 5.57 -0.45 21.79
C GLN A 135 5.04 -1.06 20.48
N GLU A 136 4.05 -0.43 19.84
CA GLU A 136 3.61 -0.81 18.51
C GLU A 136 4.72 -0.55 17.47
N THR A 137 5.40 0.59 17.54
CA THR A 137 6.56 0.87 16.67
C THR A 137 7.65 -0.20 16.83
N HIS A 138 7.96 -0.58 18.08
CA HIS A 138 8.93 -1.63 18.38
C HIS A 138 8.53 -2.99 17.77
N LYS A 139 7.25 -3.36 17.79
CA LYS A 139 6.77 -4.60 17.14
C LYS A 139 7.00 -4.59 15.63
N VAL A 140 6.82 -3.44 14.96
CA VAL A 140 7.13 -3.29 13.53
C VAL A 140 8.64 -3.40 13.29
N TYR A 141 9.45 -2.71 14.09
CA TYR A 141 10.90 -2.81 14.03
C TYR A 141 11.38 -4.27 14.12
N ASP A 142 10.88 -5.03 15.10
CA ASP A 142 11.24 -6.43 15.30
C ASP A 142 10.81 -7.30 14.13
N ALA A 143 9.62 -7.07 13.57
CA ALA A 143 9.15 -7.82 12.40
C ALA A 143 10.05 -7.58 11.18
N LEU A 144 10.37 -6.32 10.88
CA LEU A 144 11.20 -5.95 9.74
C LEU A 144 12.65 -6.42 9.90
N ARG A 145 13.18 -6.40 11.13
CA ARG A 145 14.55 -6.84 11.42
C ARG A 145 14.73 -8.34 11.26
N ASN A 146 13.73 -9.13 11.67
CA ASN A 146 13.85 -10.58 11.77
C ASN A 146 13.36 -11.36 10.53
N SER A 147 12.64 -10.72 9.61
CA SER A 147 12.21 -11.35 8.36
C SER A 147 13.21 -11.08 7.21
N PRO A 148 13.46 -12.03 6.30
CA PRO A 148 14.20 -11.73 5.07
C PRO A 148 13.34 -10.86 4.15
N ASN A 149 13.65 -9.57 4.09
CA ASN A 149 12.91 -8.58 3.31
C ASN A 149 13.82 -7.41 2.85
N ASP A 150 13.32 -6.64 1.90
CA ASP A 150 13.96 -5.45 1.31
C ASP A 150 14.12 -4.28 2.30
N LEU A 151 13.22 -4.15 3.27
CA LEU A 151 13.27 -3.11 4.31
C LEU A 151 14.25 -3.43 5.45
N ARG A 152 14.67 -4.69 5.61
CA ARG A 152 15.62 -5.11 6.66
C ARG A 152 16.90 -4.28 6.62
N ARG A 153 17.44 -4.03 5.43
CA ARG A 153 18.64 -3.21 5.24
C ARG A 153 18.43 -1.77 5.72
N ALA A 154 17.24 -1.20 5.49
CA ALA A 154 16.92 0.14 5.99
C ALA A 154 16.90 0.18 7.52
N VAL A 155 16.37 -0.87 8.16
CA VAL A 155 16.39 -1.02 9.62
C VAL A 155 17.83 -1.13 10.14
N GLU A 156 18.67 -1.96 9.52
CA GLU A 156 20.08 -2.13 9.92
C GLU A 156 20.88 -0.82 9.78
N LEU A 157 20.64 -0.04 8.72
CA LEU A 157 21.33 1.23 8.48
C LEU A 157 20.79 2.39 9.32
N SER A 158 19.58 2.29 9.86
CA SER A 158 18.93 3.37 10.62
C SER A 158 19.63 3.72 11.94
N GLY A 159 20.44 2.81 12.49
CA GLY A 159 21.04 2.95 13.83
C GLY A 159 20.03 2.91 14.97
N LEU A 160 18.78 2.51 14.71
CA LEU A 160 17.75 2.34 15.74
C LEU A 160 17.94 1.03 16.51
N THR A 161 17.71 1.09 17.81
CA THR A 161 17.66 -0.06 18.71
C THR A 161 16.29 -0.15 19.37
N PRO A 162 15.86 -1.36 19.80
CA PRO A 162 14.63 -1.53 20.57
C PRO A 162 14.48 -0.56 21.74
N GLY A 163 15.55 -0.43 22.55
CA GLY A 163 15.55 0.48 23.70
C GLY A 163 15.40 1.93 23.30
N ARG A 164 16.04 2.35 22.20
CA ARG A 164 15.95 3.73 21.70
C ARG A 164 14.53 4.08 21.25
N ILE A 165 13.85 3.17 20.53
CA ILE A 165 12.47 3.36 20.09
C ILE A 165 11.55 3.65 21.28
N VAL A 166 11.68 2.87 22.36
CA VAL A 166 10.84 3.02 23.54
C VAL A 166 11.22 4.26 24.36
N VAL A 167 12.51 4.50 24.61
CA VAL A 167 12.98 5.61 25.46
C VAL A 167 12.76 6.97 24.81
N GLU A 168 12.99 7.09 23.50
CA GLU A 168 12.78 8.33 22.75
C GLU A 168 11.32 8.52 22.32
N ASN A 169 10.40 7.62 22.71
CA ASN A 169 8.99 7.60 22.30
C ASN A 169 8.78 7.70 20.77
N ILE A 170 9.58 6.96 20.00
CA ILE A 170 9.52 7.00 18.54
C ILE A 170 8.19 6.43 18.05
N THR A 171 7.41 7.27 17.40
CA THR A 171 6.12 6.91 16.76
C THR A 171 6.34 6.11 15.48
N LEU A 172 5.28 5.49 14.96
CA LEU A 172 5.37 4.73 13.71
C LEU A 172 5.68 5.66 12.52
N ASP A 173 5.11 6.88 12.48
CA ASP A 173 5.46 7.90 11.48
C ASP A 173 6.95 8.26 11.51
N GLU A 174 7.50 8.57 12.68
CA GLU A 174 8.92 8.91 12.83
C GLU A 174 9.82 7.74 12.44
N PHE A 175 9.47 6.52 12.85
CA PHE A 175 10.18 5.32 12.45
C PHE A 175 10.24 5.17 10.92
N ILE A 176 9.09 5.31 10.24
CA ILE A 176 9.00 5.26 8.78
C ILE A 176 9.87 6.34 8.14
N ARG A 177 9.86 7.57 8.66
CA ARG A 177 10.71 8.68 8.17
C ARG A 177 12.20 8.43 8.38
N ILE A 178 12.58 7.75 9.45
CA ILE A 178 13.97 7.36 9.68
C ILE A 178 14.38 6.30 8.64
N LEU A 179 13.54 5.28 8.43
CA LEU A 179 13.80 4.24 7.43
C LEU A 179 13.83 4.81 6.00
N SER A 180 13.01 5.82 5.70
CA SER A 180 12.92 6.39 4.35
C SER A 180 14.23 7.04 3.87
N LYS A 181 15.11 7.44 4.79
CA LYS A 181 16.48 7.91 4.46
C LYS A 181 17.33 6.84 3.78
N HIS A 182 17.03 5.56 4.03
CA HIS A 182 17.72 4.41 3.44
C HIS A 182 16.84 3.64 2.44
N HIS A 183 15.53 3.90 2.43
CA HIS A 183 14.56 3.30 1.52
C HIS A 183 13.53 4.35 1.08
N LYS A 184 13.90 5.18 0.09
CA LYS A 184 13.19 6.40 -0.33
C LYS A 184 11.67 6.23 -0.57
N HIS A 185 11.24 5.04 -0.99
CA HIS A 185 9.83 4.80 -1.31
C HIS A 185 8.92 4.87 -0.08
N LEU A 186 9.44 4.63 1.13
CA LEU A 186 8.68 4.76 2.38
C LEU A 186 8.18 6.18 2.66
N GLU A 187 8.73 7.20 1.97
CA GLU A 187 8.21 8.56 2.05
C GLU A 187 6.73 8.65 1.63
N LEU A 188 6.24 7.74 0.79
CA LEU A 188 4.83 7.70 0.37
C LEU A 188 3.87 7.31 1.51
N ILE A 189 4.37 6.69 2.58
CA ILE A 189 3.56 6.37 3.76
C ILE A 189 3.49 7.60 4.69
N SER A 190 4.58 8.34 4.83
CA SER A 190 4.66 9.50 5.73
C SER A 190 4.62 10.84 4.98
N LEU A 191 5.77 11.33 4.55
CA LEU A 191 5.98 12.70 4.05
C LEU A 191 5.17 13.05 2.79
N LYS A 192 4.93 12.06 1.93
CA LYS A 192 4.34 12.21 0.60
C LYS A 192 3.02 11.48 0.45
N HIS A 193 2.35 11.15 1.55
CA HIS A 193 1.08 10.39 1.49
C HIS A 193 -0.04 11.10 0.72
N ASN A 194 -0.01 12.44 0.65
CA ASN A 194 -0.93 13.20 -0.20
C ASN A 194 -0.87 12.77 -1.68
N LEU A 195 0.30 12.31 -2.17
CA LEU A 195 0.46 11.82 -3.53
C LEU A 195 -0.43 10.60 -3.82
N ILE A 196 -0.65 9.75 -2.81
CA ILE A 196 -1.54 8.58 -2.95
C ILE A 196 -3.00 9.01 -3.06
N VAL A 197 -3.40 10.03 -2.31
CA VAL A 197 -4.74 10.62 -2.43
C VAL A 197 -4.93 11.27 -3.81
N GLU A 198 -3.93 12.00 -4.32
CA GLU A 198 -3.96 12.56 -5.68
C GLU A 198 -3.98 11.46 -6.76
N ALA A 199 -3.25 10.37 -6.55
CA ALA A 199 -3.29 9.19 -7.41
C ALA A 199 -4.69 8.56 -7.42
N SER A 200 -5.37 8.49 -6.28
CA SER A 200 -6.77 8.02 -6.21
C SER A 200 -7.72 8.93 -7.01
N ASN A 201 -7.52 10.24 -6.97
CA ASN A 201 -8.30 11.18 -7.80
C ASN A 201 -8.01 10.99 -9.30
N THR A 202 -6.75 10.70 -9.65
CA THR A 202 -6.34 10.36 -11.02
C THR A 202 -7.07 9.12 -11.52
N PHE A 203 -7.13 8.07 -10.69
CA PHE A 203 -7.91 6.87 -10.99
C PHE A 203 -9.39 7.21 -11.22
N LEU A 204 -10.02 7.89 -10.27
CA LEU A 204 -11.45 8.22 -10.33
C LEU A 204 -11.81 9.03 -11.57
N LYS A 205 -10.99 10.04 -11.90
CA LYS A 205 -11.17 10.84 -13.12
C LYS A 205 -11.11 9.94 -14.35
N LYS A 206 -10.06 9.12 -14.47
CA LYS A 206 -9.89 8.27 -15.64
C LYS A 206 -11.02 7.25 -15.78
N TYR A 207 -11.42 6.61 -14.69
CA TYR A 207 -12.53 5.65 -14.69
C TYR A 207 -13.87 6.33 -15.03
N THR A 208 -14.12 7.53 -14.53
CA THR A 208 -15.35 8.29 -14.86
C THR A 208 -15.40 8.63 -16.36
N ASP A 209 -14.26 8.97 -16.95
CA ASP A 209 -14.17 9.33 -18.37
C ASP A 209 -14.30 8.12 -19.31
N THR A 210 -13.83 6.93 -18.89
CA THR A 210 -13.70 5.78 -19.81
C THR A 210 -14.50 4.54 -19.43
N GLY A 211 -14.92 4.39 -18.17
CA GLY A 211 -15.50 3.16 -17.63
C GLY A 211 -14.53 1.98 -17.51
N ASP A 212 -13.23 2.17 -17.76
CA ASP A 212 -12.22 1.10 -17.81
C ASP A 212 -11.31 1.13 -16.57
N LEU A 213 -11.50 0.14 -15.69
CA LEU A 213 -10.71 -0.02 -14.47
C LEU A 213 -9.24 -0.35 -14.76
N ASN A 214 -8.93 -1.11 -15.81
CA ASN A 214 -7.55 -1.46 -16.14
C ASN A 214 -6.79 -0.21 -16.60
N LEU A 215 -7.40 0.56 -17.49
CA LEU A 215 -6.81 1.80 -17.97
C LEU A 215 -6.66 2.81 -16.83
N ALA A 216 -7.66 2.96 -15.96
CA ALA A 216 -7.57 3.81 -14.78
C ALA A 216 -6.40 3.39 -13.86
N THR A 217 -6.22 2.08 -13.62
CA THR A 217 -5.08 1.57 -12.85
C THR A 217 -3.74 1.88 -13.50
N VAL A 218 -3.57 1.68 -14.81
CA VAL A 218 -2.29 1.94 -15.49
C VAL A 218 -1.96 3.45 -15.52
N VAL A 219 -2.96 4.31 -15.71
CA VAL A 219 -2.76 5.77 -15.61
C VAL A 219 -2.35 6.16 -14.19
N THR A 220 -2.96 5.55 -13.18
CA THR A 220 -2.62 5.80 -11.77
C THR A 220 -1.22 5.29 -11.43
N TYR A 221 -0.85 4.12 -11.94
CA TYR A 221 0.50 3.58 -11.85
C TYR A 221 1.53 4.56 -12.41
N LYS A 222 1.27 5.09 -13.61
CA LYS A 222 2.14 6.07 -14.26
C LYS A 222 2.34 7.29 -13.36
N TYR A 223 1.26 7.84 -12.81
CA TYR A 223 1.31 9.00 -11.90
C TYR A 223 2.25 8.75 -10.70
N ILE A 224 2.15 7.58 -10.06
CA ILE A 224 3.00 7.24 -8.92
C ILE A 224 4.45 6.97 -9.37
N ALA A 225 4.65 6.25 -10.48
CA ALA A 225 5.97 5.90 -10.99
C ALA A 225 6.79 7.15 -11.41
N GLU A 226 6.14 8.13 -12.04
CA GLU A 226 6.76 9.40 -12.48
C GLU A 226 7.31 10.23 -11.30
N ALA A 227 6.82 10.00 -10.08
CA ALA A 227 7.35 10.65 -8.88
C ALA A 227 8.74 10.12 -8.44
N PHE A 228 9.17 8.97 -8.96
CA PHE A 228 10.43 8.31 -8.58
C PHE A 228 11.38 8.07 -9.74
N HIS A 229 10.84 7.92 -10.95
CA HIS A 229 11.58 7.61 -12.16
C HIS A 229 11.01 8.42 -13.33
N ASP A 230 11.89 9.00 -14.15
CA ASP A 230 11.48 9.70 -15.38
C ASP A 230 11.11 8.68 -16.47
N ILE A 231 9.90 8.13 -16.37
CA ILE A 231 9.38 7.12 -17.29
C ILE A 231 8.17 7.69 -18.01
N LYS A 232 8.30 7.87 -19.32
CA LYS A 232 7.25 8.43 -20.17
C LYS A 232 6.68 7.34 -21.06
N PHE A 233 5.39 7.10 -20.92
CA PHE A 233 4.65 6.20 -21.81
C PHE A 233 3.19 6.63 -21.96
N THR A 234 2.54 6.11 -23.00
CA THR A 234 1.10 6.30 -23.24
C THR A 234 0.34 5.10 -22.68
N PRO A 235 -0.47 5.27 -21.62
CA PRO A 235 -1.22 4.17 -21.00
C PRO A 235 -2.31 3.58 -21.89
N GLU A 236 -2.85 4.34 -22.84
CA GLU A 236 -3.94 3.90 -23.70
C GLU A 236 -3.51 2.82 -24.71
N LEU A 237 -4.15 1.66 -24.63
CA LEU A 237 -4.02 0.58 -25.61
C LEU A 237 -5.09 0.72 -26.71
N ARG A 238 -4.84 1.57 -27.71
CA ARG A 238 -5.78 1.78 -28.83
C ARG A 238 -5.56 0.81 -29.99
N SER A 239 -4.38 0.22 -30.06
CA SER A 239 -3.96 -0.67 -31.13
C SER A 239 -3.03 -1.78 -30.62
N ARG A 240 -2.82 -2.81 -31.45
CA ARG A 240 -1.78 -3.83 -31.19
C ARG A 240 -0.38 -3.23 -31.14
N GLU A 241 -0.15 -2.14 -31.87
CA GLU A 241 1.13 -1.44 -31.89
C GLU A 241 1.42 -0.75 -30.56
N ASP A 242 0.40 -0.14 -29.94
CA ASP A 242 0.56 0.47 -28.59
C ASP A 242 0.90 -0.58 -27.54
N PHE A 243 0.26 -1.76 -27.62
CA PHE A 243 0.57 -2.89 -26.74
C PHE A 243 2.01 -3.36 -26.90
N LYS A 244 2.48 -3.50 -28.15
CA LYS A 244 3.84 -3.91 -28.46
C LYS A 244 4.86 -2.91 -27.91
N LYS A 245 4.64 -1.61 -28.11
CA LYS A 245 5.50 -0.54 -27.58
C LYS A 245 5.61 -0.57 -26.05
N LEU A 246 4.52 -0.85 -25.34
CA LEU A 246 4.58 -0.99 -23.88
C LEU A 246 5.35 -2.22 -23.43
N LEU A 247 5.25 -3.36 -24.12
CA LEU A 247 6.07 -4.54 -23.83
C LEU A 247 7.55 -4.32 -24.14
N GLU A 248 7.85 -3.61 -25.22
CA GLU A 248 9.22 -3.22 -25.58
C GLU A 248 9.82 -2.32 -24.51
N LEU A 249 9.06 -1.31 -24.04
CA LEU A 249 9.48 -0.44 -22.94
C LEU A 249 9.67 -1.21 -21.61
N ASP A 250 8.75 -2.12 -21.28
CA ASP A 250 8.88 -2.98 -20.09
C ASP A 250 10.18 -3.80 -20.13
N SER A 251 10.45 -4.43 -21.27
CA SER A 251 11.66 -5.21 -21.51
C SER A 251 12.93 -4.34 -21.45
N GLU A 252 12.88 -3.14 -22.02
CA GLU A 252 13.98 -2.18 -22.00
C GLU A 252 14.31 -1.75 -20.57
N LEU A 253 13.32 -1.36 -19.77
CA LEU A 253 13.51 -0.95 -18.38
C LEU A 253 14.10 -2.08 -17.53
N HIS A 254 13.60 -3.31 -17.70
CA HIS A 254 14.16 -4.47 -17.03
C HIS A 254 15.60 -4.77 -17.46
N SER A 255 15.95 -4.59 -18.74
CA SER A 255 17.34 -4.75 -19.22
C SER A 255 18.29 -3.74 -18.58
N LYS A 256 17.78 -2.56 -18.20
CA LYS A 256 18.52 -1.52 -17.46
C LYS A 256 18.51 -1.73 -15.94
N GLY A 257 17.93 -2.82 -15.45
CA GLY A 257 17.86 -3.11 -14.02
C GLY A 257 16.86 -2.24 -13.25
N VAL A 258 15.91 -1.60 -13.93
CA VAL A 258 14.83 -0.84 -13.27
C VAL A 258 13.79 -1.83 -12.71
N ASP A 259 13.43 -1.64 -11.45
CA ASP A 259 12.38 -2.40 -10.74
C ASP A 259 11.45 -1.41 -10.03
N LEU A 260 10.17 -1.43 -10.42
CA LEU A 260 9.10 -0.59 -9.89
C LEU A 260 8.05 -1.40 -9.16
N SER A 261 8.39 -2.62 -8.73
CA SER A 261 7.50 -3.45 -7.90
C SER A 261 7.09 -2.76 -6.59
N PHE A 262 7.93 -1.85 -6.05
CA PHE A 262 7.60 -1.03 -4.89
C PHE A 262 6.34 -0.17 -5.10
N VAL A 263 5.95 0.11 -6.34
CA VAL A 263 4.75 0.92 -6.67
C VAL A 263 3.47 0.15 -6.36
N ILE A 264 3.48 -1.19 -6.39
CA ILE A 264 2.28 -2.02 -6.26
C ILE A 264 1.51 -1.79 -4.94
N PRO A 265 2.14 -1.77 -3.75
CA PRO A 265 1.46 -1.39 -2.51
C PRO A 265 0.71 -0.06 -2.57
N TYR A 266 1.37 0.97 -3.10
CA TYR A 266 0.84 2.33 -3.19
C TYR A 266 -0.25 2.48 -4.24
N LEU A 267 -0.08 1.80 -5.38
CA LEU A 267 -1.10 1.68 -6.41
C LEU A 267 -2.34 0.97 -5.86
N THR A 268 -2.14 -0.11 -5.11
CA THR A 268 -3.23 -0.83 -4.44
C THR A 268 -3.99 0.09 -3.51
N GLU A 269 -3.30 0.87 -2.69
CA GLU A 269 -3.94 1.85 -1.80
C GLU A 269 -4.72 2.93 -2.57
N ALA A 270 -4.14 3.52 -3.61
CA ALA A 270 -4.82 4.52 -4.44
C ALA A 270 -6.09 3.97 -5.11
N VAL A 271 -6.01 2.75 -5.67
CA VAL A 271 -7.17 2.07 -6.27
C VAL A 271 -8.19 1.72 -5.20
N PHE A 272 -7.76 1.27 -4.02
CA PHE A 272 -8.62 0.94 -2.88
C PHE A 272 -9.46 2.14 -2.41
N ILE A 273 -8.82 3.31 -2.21
CA ILE A 273 -9.49 4.58 -1.88
C ILE A 273 -10.53 4.92 -2.98
N SER A 274 -10.17 4.73 -4.24
CA SER A 274 -11.03 5.03 -5.38
C SER A 274 -12.26 4.13 -5.43
N LEU A 275 -12.08 2.80 -5.31
CA LEU A 275 -13.17 1.83 -5.29
C LEU A 275 -14.14 2.10 -4.14
N LEU A 276 -13.62 2.40 -2.95
CA LEU A 276 -14.45 2.79 -1.81
C LEU A 276 -15.28 4.06 -2.08
N SER A 277 -14.70 5.04 -2.79
CA SER A 277 -15.42 6.25 -3.20
C SER A 277 -16.53 5.94 -4.22
N LEU A 278 -16.33 4.96 -5.12
CA LEU A 278 -17.35 4.49 -6.06
C LEU A 278 -18.46 3.69 -5.36
N TYR A 279 -18.10 2.87 -4.37
CA TYR A 279 -19.02 2.01 -3.64
C TYR A 279 -19.88 2.78 -2.63
N SER A 280 -19.40 3.90 -2.11
CA SER A 280 -20.12 4.72 -1.15
C SER A 280 -21.06 5.76 -1.77
N LYS A 281 -20.99 5.99 -3.09
CA LYS A 281 -21.89 6.89 -3.83
C LYS A 281 -23.17 6.20 -4.33
N ARG A 282 -23.35 4.92 -4.05
CA ARG A 282 -24.51 4.11 -4.48
C ARG A 282 -25.42 3.80 -3.31
#